data_AF-A0A0B6XYF8-F1
#
_entry.id   AF-A0A0B6XYF8-F1
#
_cell.length_a   1.000
_cell.length_b   1.000
_cell.length_c   1.000
_cell.angle_alpha   90.00
_cell.angle_beta   90.00
_cell.angle_gamma   90.00
#
_symmetry.space_group_name_H-M   'P 1'
#
loop_
_entity.id
_entity.type
_entity.pdbx_description
1 polymer ?
#
loop_
_entity_poly.entity_id
_entity_poly.type
_entity_poly.pdbx_seq_one_letter_code
_entity_poly.pdbx_strand_id
1 'polypeptide(L)'
;LAHQESELLQLLKKIPLRAQEMREIRNKAEQLLNGTLKSRGEALLPLSLATFIFDTLCIPANMMYTQDEKLGFEAAVVVLGMKANIAEADHPLLCESTRRQRGDLAISMLVQYKDDQVKLSKVMDKLLDKEIHQQYKAPSLINYLSGHKQTPSA
;
A
#
# COMPACT_ATOMS: atom_id res chain seq x y z
N LEU A 1 4.27 21.71 -4.78
CA LEU A 1 4.29 20.30 -5.24
C LEU A 1 3.14 19.50 -4.64
N ALA A 2 3.12 19.18 -3.33
CA ALA A 2 2.06 18.35 -2.73
C ALA A 2 0.63 18.83 -3.00
N HIS A 3 0.37 20.14 -2.94
CA HIS A 3 -0.96 20.69 -3.27
C HIS A 3 -1.40 20.38 -4.71
N GLN A 4 -0.49 20.59 -5.68
CA GLN A 4 -0.76 20.33 -7.09
C GLN A 4 -0.98 18.84 -7.36
N GLU A 5 -0.25 17.96 -6.68
CA GLU A 5 -0.47 16.51 -6.78
C GLU A 5 -1.86 16.12 -6.25
N SER A 6 -2.29 16.69 -5.13
CA SER A 6 -3.62 16.44 -4.57
C SER A 6 -4.72 16.96 -5.49
N GLU A 7 -4.56 18.13 -6.11
CA GLU A 7 -5.52 18.65 -7.10
C GLU A 7 -5.58 17.75 -8.35
N LEU A 8 -4.42 17.33 -8.87
CA LEU A 8 -4.36 16.38 -9.99
C LEU A 8 -5.05 15.06 -9.64
N LEU A 9 -4.85 14.54 -8.44
CA LEU A 9 -5.51 13.32 -7.97
C LEU A 9 -7.04 13.50 -7.94
N GLN A 10 -7.53 14.64 -7.45
CA GLN A 10 -8.96 14.97 -7.45
C GLN A 10 -9.52 15.08 -8.87
N LEU A 11 -8.76 15.63 -9.82
CA LEU A 11 -9.16 15.70 -11.22
C LEU A 11 -9.18 14.32 -11.89
N LEU A 12 -8.17 13.47 -11.63
CA LEU A 12 -8.12 12.10 -12.14
C LEU A 12 -9.33 11.28 -11.68
N LYS A 13 -9.74 11.44 -10.41
CA LYS A 13 -10.93 10.78 -9.85
C LYS A 13 -12.24 11.19 -10.53
N LYS A 14 -12.29 12.31 -11.25
CA LYS A 14 -13.47 12.78 -12.00
C LYS A 14 -13.56 12.19 -13.41
N ILE A 15 -12.49 11.59 -13.92
CA ILE A 15 -12.46 11.03 -15.28
C ILE A 15 -13.23 9.69 -15.28
N PRO A 16 -14.18 9.49 -16.22
CA PRO A 16 -14.84 8.19 -16.36
C PRO A 16 -13.82 7.10 -16.72
N LEU A 17 -13.71 6.08 -15.87
CA LEU A 17 -12.76 4.98 -16.06
C LEU A 17 -13.33 3.95 -17.05
N ARG A 18 -12.99 4.08 -18.33
CA ARG A 18 -13.34 3.11 -19.37
C ARG A 18 -12.22 2.08 -19.50
N ALA A 19 -12.38 1.16 -20.46
CA ALA A 19 -11.45 0.05 -20.67
C ALA A 19 -10.00 0.50 -20.92
N GLN A 20 -9.80 1.64 -21.60
CA GLN A 20 -8.48 2.18 -21.86
C GLN A 20 -7.83 2.73 -20.58
N GLU A 21 -8.55 3.55 -19.82
CA GLU A 21 -8.07 4.12 -18.56
C GLU A 21 -7.75 3.01 -17.56
N MET A 22 -8.61 1.99 -17.46
CA MET A 22 -8.36 0.82 -16.62
C MET A 22 -7.11 0.04 -17.05
N ARG A 23 -6.84 -0.09 -18.35
CA ARG A 23 -5.61 -0.73 -18.85
C ARG A 23 -4.36 0.05 -18.44
N GLU A 24 -4.40 1.38 -18.53
CA GLU A 24 -3.28 2.21 -18.08
C GLU A 24 -3.06 2.13 -16.57
N ILE A 25 -4.14 2.12 -15.77
CA ILE A 25 -4.06 1.96 -14.32
C ILE A 25 -3.41 0.62 -13.94
N ARG A 26 -3.83 -0.49 -14.56
CA ARG A 26 -3.22 -1.81 -14.33
C ARG A 26 -1.74 -1.81 -14.70
N ASN A 27 -1.39 -1.25 -15.85
CA ASN A 27 0.00 -1.16 -16.30
C ASN A 27 0.86 -0.38 -15.30
N LYS A 28 0.35 0.74 -14.75
CA LYS A 28 1.05 1.48 -13.70
C LYS A 28 1.16 0.71 -12.39
N ALA A 29 0.11 -0.02 -11.99
CA ALA A 29 0.16 -0.89 -10.81
C ALA A 29 1.21 -1.98 -10.95
N GLU A 30 1.32 -2.62 -12.12
CA GLU A 30 2.37 -3.60 -12.42
C GLU A 30 3.77 -2.97 -12.38
N GLN A 31 3.95 -1.78 -12.93
CA GLN A 31 5.23 -1.07 -12.88
C GLN A 31 5.64 -0.71 -11.45
N LEU A 32 4.69 -0.35 -10.59
CA LEU A 32 4.94 -0.11 -9.17
C LEU A 32 5.34 -1.40 -8.46
N LEU A 33 4.58 -2.46 -8.67
CA LEU A 33 4.83 -3.77 -8.07
C LEU A 33 6.21 -4.32 -8.44
N ASN A 34 6.60 -4.19 -9.71
CA ASN A 34 7.88 -4.66 -10.22
C ASN A 34 9.04 -3.68 -9.98
N GLY A 35 8.77 -2.49 -9.42
CA GLY A 35 9.78 -1.45 -9.23
C GLY A 35 10.36 -0.88 -10.53
N THR A 36 9.69 -1.07 -11.67
CA THR A 36 10.16 -0.61 -12.99
C THR A 36 9.70 0.81 -13.32
N LEU A 37 8.84 1.41 -12.48
CA LEU A 37 8.39 2.78 -12.67
C LEU A 37 9.57 3.74 -12.48
N LYS A 38 10.07 4.31 -13.57
CA LYS A 38 11.12 5.33 -13.54
C LYS A 38 10.55 6.60 -12.89
N SER A 39 10.99 6.93 -11.68
CA SER A 39 10.60 8.20 -11.04
C SER A 39 11.21 9.37 -11.79
N ARG A 40 10.49 10.51 -11.84
CA ARG A 40 11.06 11.79 -12.27
C ARG A 40 11.93 12.33 -11.13
N GLY A 41 13.13 11.76 -10.97
CA GLY A 41 14.10 12.10 -9.93
C GLY A 41 14.05 11.13 -8.74
N GLU A 42 15.21 10.87 -8.14
CA GLU A 42 15.40 9.91 -7.03
C GLU A 42 14.71 10.31 -5.72
N ALA A 43 14.23 11.56 -5.66
CA ALA A 43 13.72 12.18 -4.45
C ALA A 43 12.25 11.80 -4.13
N LEU A 44 11.39 11.64 -5.15
CA LEU A 44 9.94 11.57 -4.93
C LEU A 44 9.39 10.15 -5.02
N LEU A 45 8.70 9.73 -3.96
CA LEU A 45 8.00 8.45 -3.93
C LEU A 45 6.65 8.53 -4.66
N PRO A 46 6.22 7.48 -5.37
CA PRO A 46 4.97 7.49 -6.12
C PRO A 46 3.73 7.27 -5.21
N LEU A 47 3.67 7.92 -4.05
CA LEU A 47 2.59 7.78 -3.06
C LEU A 47 1.24 8.21 -3.64
N SER A 48 1.18 9.39 -4.28
CA SER A 48 -0.05 9.91 -4.91
C SER A 48 -0.61 8.97 -5.98
N LEU A 49 0.28 8.32 -6.77
CA LEU A 49 -0.11 7.33 -7.77
C LEU A 49 -0.60 6.03 -7.11
N ALA A 50 0.08 5.55 -6.07
CA ALA A 50 -0.34 4.37 -5.32
C ALA A 50 -1.71 4.58 -4.67
N THR A 51 -1.97 5.75 -4.08
CA THR A 51 -3.29 6.11 -3.55
C THR A 51 -4.36 6.08 -4.63
N PHE A 52 -4.09 6.65 -5.81
CA PHE A 52 -5.04 6.60 -6.92
C PHE A 52 -5.37 5.17 -7.35
N ILE A 53 -4.34 4.33 -7.51
CA ILE A 53 -4.48 2.92 -7.90
C ILE A 53 -5.26 2.16 -6.84
N PHE A 54 -4.95 2.38 -5.56
CA PHE A 54 -5.64 1.76 -4.44
C PHE A 54 -7.13 2.11 -4.42
N ASP A 55 -7.44 3.40 -4.48
CA ASP A 55 -8.82 3.89 -4.48
C ASP A 55 -9.63 3.36 -5.68
N THR A 56 -8.95 3.12 -6.81
CA THR A 56 -9.60 2.68 -8.04
C THR A 56 -9.79 1.16 -8.12
N LEU A 57 -8.78 0.39 -7.73
CA LEU A 57 -8.78 -1.07 -7.88
C LEU A 57 -9.26 -1.81 -6.63
N CYS A 58 -9.11 -1.22 -5.44
CA CYS A 58 -9.39 -1.88 -4.16
C CYS A 58 -10.62 -1.34 -3.44
N ILE A 59 -10.91 -0.03 -3.56
CA ILE A 59 -12.08 0.57 -2.93
C ILE A 59 -13.24 0.52 -3.93
N PRO A 60 -14.26 -0.33 -3.72
CA PRO A 60 -15.31 -0.52 -4.70
C PRO A 60 -16.26 0.69 -4.69
N ALA A 61 -15.94 1.72 -5.47
CA ALA A 61 -16.96 2.68 -5.92
C ALA A 61 -17.88 2.03 -6.99
N ASN A 62 -17.38 1.00 -7.68
CA ASN A 62 -18.12 0.25 -8.68
C ASN A 62 -17.69 -1.23 -8.64
N MET A 63 -18.61 -2.15 -8.33
CA MET A 63 -18.35 -3.60 -8.12
C MET A 63 -17.78 -4.35 -9.34
N MET A 64 -17.55 -3.65 -10.45
CA MET A 64 -17.18 -4.22 -11.74
C MET A 64 -15.71 -4.67 -11.85
N TYR A 65 -14.84 -4.22 -10.94
CA TYR A 65 -13.38 -4.39 -11.06
C TYR A 65 -12.73 -5.13 -9.88
N THR A 66 -13.50 -5.93 -9.14
CA THR A 66 -12.99 -6.72 -7.99
C THR A 66 -11.88 -7.69 -8.35
N GLN A 67 -11.71 -8.03 -9.63
CA GLN A 67 -10.63 -8.88 -10.12
C GLN A 67 -9.24 -8.23 -10.00
N ASP A 68 -9.17 -6.91 -10.00
CA ASP A 68 -7.91 -6.16 -9.94
C ASP A 68 -7.48 -5.80 -8.50
N GLU A 69 -8.30 -6.15 -7.52
CA GLU A 69 -8.10 -5.79 -6.11
C GLU A 69 -6.73 -6.27 -5.59
N LYS A 70 -6.33 -7.49 -5.95
CA LYS A 70 -5.03 -8.04 -5.56
C LYS A 70 -3.87 -7.20 -6.12
N LEU A 71 -3.97 -6.79 -7.40
CA LEU A 71 -2.93 -6.00 -8.04
C LEU A 71 -2.82 -4.62 -7.39
N GLY A 72 -3.95 -3.95 -7.17
CA GLY A 72 -3.99 -2.65 -6.50
C GLY A 72 -3.42 -2.70 -5.08
N PHE A 73 -3.76 -3.74 -4.33
CA PHE A 73 -3.28 -3.94 -2.97
C PHE A 73 -1.77 -4.16 -2.93
N GLU A 74 -1.25 -5.12 -3.71
CA GLU A 74 0.18 -5.43 -3.73
C GLU A 74 1.02 -4.22 -4.20
N ALA A 75 0.55 -3.49 -5.23
CA ALA A 75 1.20 -2.27 -5.68
C ALA A 75 1.27 -1.20 -4.57
N ALA A 76 0.17 -0.99 -3.84
CA ALA A 76 0.14 -0.05 -2.72
C ALA A 76 1.05 -0.48 -1.56
N VAL A 77 1.09 -1.78 -1.22
CA VAL A 77 2.01 -2.32 -0.19
C VAL A 77 3.48 -2.09 -0.58
N VAL A 78 3.84 -2.29 -1.85
CA VAL A 78 5.21 -2.03 -2.31
C VAL A 78 5.58 -0.56 -2.10
N VAL A 79 4.74 0.36 -2.56
CA VAL A 79 5.00 1.81 -2.42
C VAL A 79 5.05 2.25 -0.95
N LEU A 80 4.19 1.68 -0.11
CA LEU A 80 4.19 1.94 1.34
C LEU A 80 5.52 1.55 2.00
N GLY A 81 6.25 0.59 1.42
CA GLY A 81 7.59 0.18 1.87
C GLY A 81 8.76 0.92 1.22
N MET A 82 8.55 1.78 0.24
CA MET A 82 9.63 2.50 -0.44
C MET A 82 10.26 3.57 0.46
N LYS A 83 11.59 3.70 0.38
CA LYS A 83 12.36 4.71 1.14
C LYS A 83 12.73 5.86 0.22
N ALA A 84 12.46 7.09 0.65
CA ALA A 84 12.91 8.28 -0.07
C ALA A 84 14.41 8.47 0.18
N ASN A 85 15.18 8.76 -0.86
CA ASN A 85 16.60 9.06 -0.76
C ASN A 85 16.83 10.57 -0.61
N ILE A 86 16.28 11.16 0.46
CA ILE A 86 16.39 12.59 0.75
C ILE A 86 16.78 12.76 2.21
N ALA A 87 17.76 13.64 2.48
CA ALA A 87 18.10 14.03 3.84
C ALA A 87 17.02 14.97 4.41
N GLU A 88 16.46 14.60 5.57
CA GLU A 88 15.45 15.39 6.27
C GLU A 88 15.99 16.76 6.73
N ALA A 89 17.28 16.82 7.07
CA ALA A 89 17.94 18.07 7.43
C ALA A 89 17.88 19.12 6.31
N ASP A 90 17.96 18.67 5.06
CA ASP A 90 17.97 19.54 3.88
C ASP A 90 16.54 19.86 3.39
N HIS A 91 15.58 18.95 3.62
CA HIS A 91 14.22 19.05 3.09
C HIS A 91 13.11 18.68 4.09
N PRO A 92 13.03 19.33 5.27
CA PRO A 92 12.13 18.93 6.35
C PRO A 92 10.65 18.95 5.95
N LEU A 93 10.22 19.96 5.18
CA LEU A 93 8.82 20.08 4.74
C LEU A 93 8.41 19.01 3.72
N LEU A 94 9.34 18.56 2.88
CA LEU A 94 9.11 17.49 1.90
C LEU A 94 9.01 16.14 2.60
N CYS A 95 9.91 15.88 3.56
CA CYS A 95 9.87 14.68 4.39
C CYS A 95 8.56 14.61 5.19
N GLU A 96 8.15 15.73 5.79
CA GLU A 96 6.87 15.81 6.52
C GLU A 96 5.66 15.57 5.60
N SER A 97 5.64 16.19 4.42
CA SER A 97 4.59 15.96 3.43
C SER A 97 4.54 14.49 2.96
N THR A 98 5.71 13.88 2.74
CA THR A 98 5.84 12.47 2.36
C THR A 98 5.35 11.54 3.46
N ARG A 99 5.70 11.83 4.73
CA ARG A 99 5.20 11.08 5.89
C ARG A 99 3.68 11.16 5.97
N ARG A 100 3.10 12.36 5.78
CA ARG A 100 1.65 12.55 5.77
C ARG A 100 0.96 11.76 4.66
N GLN A 101 1.40 11.92 3.41
CA GLN A 101 0.83 11.17 2.27
C GLN A 101 0.90 9.66 2.47
N ARG A 102 2.00 9.17 3.05
CA ARG A 102 2.16 7.75 3.42
C ARG A 102 1.17 7.33 4.51
N GLY A 103 0.99 8.16 5.54
CA GLY A 103 0.03 7.95 6.61
C GLY A 103 -1.40 7.88 6.10
N ASP A 104 -1.79 8.80 5.21
CA ASP A 104 -3.12 8.82 4.62
C ASP A 104 -3.40 7.52 3.82
N LEU A 105 -2.43 7.08 2.99
CA LEU A 105 -2.53 5.81 2.27
C LEU A 105 -2.64 4.61 3.23
N ALA A 106 -1.80 4.58 4.26
CA ALA A 106 -1.81 3.52 5.27
C ALA A 106 -3.19 3.41 5.95
N ILE A 107 -3.77 4.54 6.36
CA ILE A 107 -5.08 4.58 7.00
C ILE A 107 -6.15 4.02 6.05
N SER A 108 -6.16 4.47 4.78
CA SER A 108 -7.10 3.94 3.77
C SER A 108 -7.00 2.42 3.62
N MET A 109 -5.79 1.87 3.56
CA MET A 109 -5.57 0.42 3.46
C MET A 109 -6.02 -0.34 4.71
N LEU A 110 -5.68 0.17 5.91
CA LEU A 110 -6.06 -0.44 7.18
C LEU A 110 -7.58 -0.44 7.38
N VAL A 111 -8.26 0.65 7.02
CA VAL A 111 -9.73 0.75 7.11
C VAL A 111 -10.39 -0.20 6.11
N GLN A 112 -9.91 -0.24 4.87
CA GLN A 112 -10.48 -1.09 3.82
C GLN A 112 -10.33 -2.58 4.14
N TYR A 113 -9.22 -2.99 4.78
CA TYR A 113 -8.92 -4.38 5.08
C TYR A 113 -8.99 -4.74 6.56
N LYS A 114 -9.69 -3.95 7.38
CA LYS A 114 -9.81 -4.16 8.84
C LYS A 114 -10.23 -5.56 9.27
N ASP A 115 -10.93 -6.30 8.41
CA ASP A 115 -11.43 -7.65 8.67
C ASP A 115 -10.57 -8.77 8.01
N ASP A 116 -9.55 -8.41 7.22
CA ASP A 116 -8.61 -9.34 6.55
C ASP A 116 -7.25 -9.31 7.25
N GLN A 117 -7.05 -10.25 8.18
CA GLN A 117 -5.84 -10.35 9.00
C GLN A 117 -4.56 -10.51 8.15
N VAL A 118 -4.63 -11.18 7.01
CA VAL A 118 -3.46 -11.42 6.15
C VAL A 118 -3.04 -10.12 5.47
N LYS A 119 -4.00 -9.35 4.94
CA LYS A 119 -3.71 -8.05 4.33
C LYS A 119 -3.28 -7.01 5.36
N LEU A 120 -3.90 -6.97 6.54
CA LEU A 120 -3.46 -6.11 7.63
C LEU A 120 -2.01 -6.39 8.02
N SER A 121 -1.64 -7.66 8.19
CA SER A 121 -0.25 -8.03 8.52
C SER A 121 0.72 -7.47 7.49
N LYS A 122 0.43 -7.61 6.18
CA LYS A 122 1.28 -7.08 5.10
C LYS A 122 1.44 -5.56 5.14
N VAL A 123 0.37 -4.83 5.45
CA VAL A 123 0.42 -3.35 5.59
C VAL A 123 1.26 -2.98 6.81
N MET A 124 1.00 -3.63 7.94
CA MET A 124 1.68 -3.42 9.21
C MET A 124 3.19 -3.73 9.11
N ASP A 125 3.58 -4.78 8.40
CA ASP A 125 4.98 -5.13 8.13
C ASP A 125 5.78 -4.03 7.41
N LYS A 126 5.11 -3.09 6.75
CA LYS A 126 5.75 -1.93 6.10
C LYS A 126 5.82 -0.69 6.99
N LEU A 127 4.92 -0.58 7.96
CA LEU A 127 4.79 0.61 8.82
C LEU A 127 5.56 0.44 10.13
N LEU A 128 5.61 -0.79 10.63
CA LEU A 128 6.07 -1.11 11.95
C LEU A 128 7.55 -1.47 11.96
N ASP A 129 8.24 -1.05 13.01
CA ASP A 129 9.61 -1.48 13.25
C ASP A 129 9.63 -2.96 13.66
N LYS A 130 10.36 -3.77 12.89
CA LYS A 130 10.50 -5.22 13.07
C LYS A 130 11.16 -5.58 14.40
N GLU A 131 12.01 -4.72 14.94
CA GLU A 131 12.76 -4.97 16.18
C GLU A 131 11.90 -4.68 17.42
N ILE A 132 10.89 -3.81 17.27
CA ILE A 132 10.09 -3.29 18.38
C ILE A 132 8.73 -4.01 18.49
N HIS A 133 8.13 -4.46 17.39
CA HIS A 133 6.72 -4.88 17.38
C HIS A 133 6.41 -6.28 17.92
N GLN A 134 5.34 -6.35 18.73
CA GLN A 134 4.82 -7.59 19.34
C GLN A 134 4.33 -8.64 18.34
N GLN A 135 3.91 -8.27 17.12
CA GLN A 135 3.50 -9.24 16.09
C GLN A 135 4.64 -10.19 15.67
N TYR A 136 5.91 -9.76 15.86
CA TYR A 136 7.09 -10.60 15.67
C TYR A 136 7.53 -11.35 16.94
N LYS A 137 7.02 -10.94 18.12
CA LYS A 137 7.31 -11.56 19.42
C LYS A 137 6.24 -12.54 19.88
N ALA A 138 5.00 -12.40 19.41
CA ALA A 138 3.92 -13.31 19.70
C ALA A 138 4.06 -14.55 18.81
N PRO A 139 4.17 -15.77 19.38
CA PRO A 139 4.09 -16.98 18.58
C PRO A 139 2.75 -16.97 17.85
N SER A 140 2.77 -17.15 16.52
CA SER A 140 1.54 -17.27 15.75
C SER A 140 0.69 -18.40 16.35
N LEU A 141 -0.63 -18.20 16.44
CA LEU A 141 -1.57 -19.23 16.93
C LEU A 141 -1.41 -20.56 16.18
N ILE A 142 -0.96 -20.47 14.92
CA ILE A 142 -0.58 -21.58 14.04
C ILE A 142 0.54 -22.45 14.63
N ASN A 143 1.53 -21.84 15.30
CA ASN A 143 2.62 -22.58 15.96
C ASN A 143 2.11 -23.33 17.21
N TYR A 144 1.17 -22.76 17.96
CA TYR A 144 0.56 -23.44 19.11
C TYR A 144 -0.30 -24.64 18.68
N LEU A 145 -1.06 -24.51 17.59
CA LEU A 145 -1.91 -25.58 17.07
C LEU A 145 -1.11 -26.69 16.36
N SER A 146 0.01 -26.35 15.72
CA SER A 146 0.87 -27.34 15.04
C SER A 146 1.73 -28.17 16.00
N GLY A 147 1.88 -27.72 17.26
CA GLY A 147 2.67 -28.40 18.29
C GLY A 147 1.97 -29.53 19.04
N HIS A 148 0.63 -29.67 18.92
CA HIS A 148 -0.12 -30.73 19.57
C HIS A 148 -0.56 -31.81 18.57
N LYS A 149 0.40 -32.62 18.10
CA LYS A 149 0.06 -34.00 17.72
C LYS A 149 -0.12 -34.79 19.01
N GLN A 150 -1.36 -34.85 19.51
CA GLN A 150 -1.72 -35.75 20.61
C GLN A 150 -1.36 -37.19 20.19
N THR A 151 -0.36 -37.78 20.85
CA THR A 151 -0.10 -39.21 20.81
C THR A 151 -1.19 -39.91 21.63
N PRO A 152 -2.03 -40.79 21.05
CA PRO A 152 -2.98 -41.57 21.83
C PRO A 152 -2.22 -42.67 22.57
N SER A 153 -2.21 -42.62 23.91
CA SER A 153 -1.75 -43.77 24.70
C SER A 153 -2.88 -44.77 24.81
N ALA A 154 -2.63 -45.97 24.28
CA ALA A 154 -3.27 -47.20 24.71
C ALA A 154 -2.85 -47.56 26.13
#